data_AF-A0A519SMK7-F1
#
_entry.id   AF-A0A519SMK7-F1
#
_cell.length_a   1.000
_cell.length_b   1.000
_cell.length_c   1.000
_cell.angle_alpha   90.00
_cell.angle_beta   90.00
_cell.angle_gamma   90.00
#
_symmetry.space_group_name_H-M   'P 1'
#
loop_
_entity.id
_entity.type
_entity.pdbx_description
1 polymer ?
#
loop_
_entity_poly.entity_id
_entity_poly.type
_entity_poly.pdbx_seq_one_letter_code
_entity_poly.pdbx_strand_id
1 'polypeptide(L)'
;MNFSHVSFRSYFASMLSVLAFLFVVSSCGSDKGKVEGVNMLYGTSSKTWVTDKQTDAAGDKVKQSDADENMEISFTSGGTYAGTQSGKYVFDQAGKTITMTPEGSTSSNTFNVETLTDDKLTLVGTSGAKLMLKSK
;
A
#
# COMPACT_ATOMS: atom_id res chain seq x y z
N MET A 1 -9.91 -17.48 44.08
CA MET A 1 -10.14 -16.94 42.73
C MET A 1 -10.62 -15.51 42.87
N ASN A 2 -9.84 -14.55 42.36
CA ASN A 2 -10.30 -13.19 42.14
C ASN A 2 -9.42 -12.61 41.01
N PHE A 3 -9.97 -12.55 39.80
CA PHE A 3 -9.32 -11.91 38.66
C PHE A 3 -9.79 -10.46 38.62
N SER A 4 -8.91 -9.57 39.05
CA SER A 4 -9.13 -8.13 38.92
C SER A 4 -8.67 -7.70 37.52
N HIS A 5 -9.65 -7.22 36.76
CA HIS A 5 -9.55 -6.43 35.53
C HIS A 5 -8.28 -5.57 35.45
N VAL A 6 -7.47 -5.77 34.41
CA VAL A 6 -6.46 -4.77 34.01
C VAL A 6 -6.99 -4.02 32.80
N SER A 7 -7.23 -2.74 33.05
CA SER A 7 -7.87 -1.78 32.17
C SER A 7 -7.10 -1.58 30.86
N PHE A 8 -7.84 -1.77 29.76
CA PHE A 8 -7.52 -1.36 28.40
C PHE A 8 -7.47 0.17 28.33
N ARG A 9 -6.31 0.79 28.51
CA ARG A 9 -6.07 2.21 28.16
C ARG A 9 -4.57 2.54 28.27
N SER A 10 -4.06 3.17 27.21
CA SER A 10 -2.69 3.73 27.07
C SER A 10 -1.55 2.74 26.84
N TYR A 11 -1.45 2.22 25.60
CA TYR A 11 -0.19 1.71 25.03
C TYR A 11 0.28 2.56 23.82
N PHE A 12 -0.09 3.85 23.77
CA PHE A 12 0.38 4.78 22.73
C PHE A 12 1.58 5.64 23.16
N ALA A 13 2.22 5.33 24.29
CA ALA A 13 3.35 6.10 24.80
C ALA A 13 4.39 5.22 25.50
N SER A 14 5.13 4.41 24.74
CA SER A 14 6.50 3.99 25.06
C SER A 14 7.00 2.98 24.04
N MET A 15 7.90 3.40 23.15
CA MET A 15 9.21 2.76 22.92
C MET A 15 9.84 3.37 21.68
N LEU A 16 10.41 4.55 21.89
CA LEU A 16 11.63 4.90 21.20
C LEU A 16 12.74 4.16 21.96
N SER A 17 13.37 3.18 21.31
CA SER A 17 14.80 2.85 21.39
C SER A 17 15.04 1.33 21.27
N VAL A 18 16.05 1.01 20.46
CA VAL A 18 16.71 -0.30 20.31
C VAL A 18 15.95 -1.35 19.49
N LEU A 19 16.34 -1.51 18.22
CA LEU A 19 17.18 -2.65 17.80
C LEU A 19 17.48 -2.56 16.30
N ALA A 20 18.69 -2.12 15.98
CA ALA A 20 19.30 -2.43 14.69
C ALA A 20 19.71 -3.90 14.73
N PHE A 21 19.06 -4.80 13.99
CA PHE A 21 19.65 -6.05 13.52
C PHE A 21 18.79 -6.71 12.42
N LEU A 22 19.49 -7.08 11.35
CA LEU A 22 19.23 -8.18 10.42
C LEU A 22 18.41 -7.89 9.16
N PHE A 23 19.18 -7.64 8.10
CA PHE A 23 18.88 -8.02 6.73
C PHE A 23 18.41 -9.48 6.65
N VAL A 24 17.22 -9.72 6.08
CA VAL A 24 16.98 -10.83 5.15
C VAL A 24 16.01 -10.33 4.07
N VAL A 25 16.58 -10.03 2.92
CA VAL A 25 15.87 -9.92 1.64
C VAL A 25 15.25 -11.28 1.33
N SER A 26 13.95 -11.41 1.54
CA SER A 26 13.15 -12.55 1.07
C SER A 26 12.58 -12.23 -0.31
N SER A 27 13.47 -12.21 -1.31
CA SER A 27 13.10 -12.29 -2.72
C SER A 27 12.60 -13.71 -3.00
N CYS A 28 11.28 -13.86 -3.10
CA CYS A 28 10.68 -15.07 -3.64
C CYS A 28 9.48 -14.64 -4.48
N GLY A 29 9.59 -14.84 -5.80
CA GLY A 29 8.67 -14.36 -6.84
C GLY A 29 9.39 -13.42 -7.81
N SER A 30 9.58 -13.88 -9.05
CA SER A 30 10.39 -13.25 -10.11
C SER A 30 9.98 -11.82 -10.54
N ASP A 31 8.90 -11.29 -9.97
CA ASP A 31 8.40 -9.93 -10.26
C ASP A 31 8.60 -8.94 -9.09
N LYS A 32 9.05 -9.40 -7.92
CA LYS A 32 9.25 -8.52 -6.76
C LYS A 32 10.32 -7.47 -7.08
N GLY A 33 9.97 -6.18 -7.05
CA GLY A 33 10.89 -5.07 -7.31
C GLY A 33 10.85 -4.52 -8.73
N LYS A 34 10.09 -5.15 -9.64
CA LYS A 34 9.96 -4.72 -11.03
C LYS A 34 8.95 -3.58 -11.13
N VAL A 35 9.41 -2.42 -11.60
CA VAL A 35 8.55 -1.25 -11.86
C VAL A 35 8.68 -0.89 -13.33
N GLU A 36 7.65 -1.19 -14.09
CA GLU A 36 7.56 -0.89 -15.52
C GLU A 36 7.02 0.53 -15.77
N GLY A 37 6.67 0.83 -17.02
CA GLY A 37 6.10 2.12 -17.42
C GLY A 37 4.82 2.46 -16.67
N VAL A 38 4.59 3.76 -16.43
CA VAL A 38 3.36 4.26 -15.80
C VAL A 38 2.08 3.80 -16.51
N ASN A 39 2.17 3.49 -17.81
CA ASN A 39 1.05 2.92 -18.56
C ASN A 39 0.56 1.57 -18.02
N MET A 40 1.37 0.84 -17.25
CA MET A 40 0.89 -0.34 -16.54
C MET A 40 -0.14 0.01 -15.46
N LEU A 41 -0.07 1.21 -14.86
CA LEU A 41 -0.99 1.63 -13.80
C LEU A 41 -2.43 1.81 -14.30
N TYR A 42 -2.59 2.31 -15.52
CA TYR A 42 -3.88 2.67 -16.12
C TYR A 42 -4.23 1.87 -17.40
N GLY A 43 -3.33 1.01 -17.89
CA GLY A 43 -3.50 0.30 -19.16
C GLY A 43 -3.62 1.26 -20.35
N THR A 44 -4.67 1.07 -21.16
CA THR A 44 -4.95 1.95 -22.32
C THR A 44 -5.56 3.29 -21.90
N SER A 45 -6.49 3.27 -20.93
CA SER A 45 -7.27 4.46 -20.53
C SER A 45 -7.64 4.43 -19.06
N SER A 46 -8.04 3.28 -18.55
CA SER A 46 -8.30 3.02 -17.14
C SER A 46 -7.98 1.57 -16.81
N LYS A 47 -7.48 1.32 -15.61
CA LYS A 47 -7.27 -0.03 -15.06
C LYS A 47 -7.71 -0.05 -13.60
N THR A 48 -8.42 -1.11 -13.22
CA THR A 48 -8.86 -1.37 -11.85
C THR A 48 -7.95 -2.39 -11.20
N TRP A 49 -7.58 -2.10 -9.96
CA TRP A 49 -6.78 -2.92 -9.09
C TRP A 49 -7.63 -3.34 -7.91
N VAL A 50 -7.58 -4.62 -7.55
CA VAL A 50 -8.24 -5.17 -6.37
C VAL A 50 -7.19 -5.60 -5.36
N THR A 51 -7.49 -5.40 -4.09
CA THR A 51 -6.60 -5.78 -3.00
C THR A 51 -6.40 -7.30 -3.00
N ASP A 52 -5.15 -7.75 -2.99
CA ASP A 52 -4.80 -9.19 -2.91
C ASP A 52 -4.24 -9.56 -1.54
N LYS A 53 -3.44 -8.66 -0.95
CA LYS A 53 -2.81 -8.89 0.35
C LYS A 53 -2.34 -7.58 0.97
N GLN A 54 -2.36 -7.53 2.30
CA GLN A 54 -1.70 -6.47 3.06
C GLN A 54 -0.75 -7.07 4.10
N THR A 55 0.42 -6.43 4.27
CA THR A 55 1.35 -6.74 5.37
C THR A 55 1.65 -5.50 6.18
N ASP A 56 1.96 -5.68 7.46
CA ASP A 56 2.49 -4.63 8.29
C ASP A 56 3.99 -4.39 8.01
N ALA A 57 4.61 -3.52 8.81
CA ALA A 57 6.02 -3.18 8.69
C ALA A 57 6.98 -4.34 9.05
N ALA A 58 6.54 -5.29 9.89
CA ALA A 58 7.29 -6.51 10.20
C ALA A 58 7.18 -7.55 9.07
N GLY A 59 6.28 -7.31 8.10
CA GLY A 59 5.98 -8.24 7.02
C GLY A 59 4.91 -9.26 7.42
N ASP A 60 4.31 -9.13 8.61
CA ASP A 60 3.23 -10.00 9.06
C ASP A 60 1.96 -9.67 8.28
N LYS A 61 1.22 -10.71 7.91
CA LYS A 61 -0.04 -10.53 7.20
C LYS A 61 -1.04 -9.84 8.11
N VAL A 62 -1.57 -8.71 7.64
CA VAL A 62 -2.72 -8.08 8.29
C VAL A 62 -3.95 -8.88 7.90
N LYS A 63 -4.71 -9.36 8.88
CA LYS A 63 -5.98 -10.03 8.61
C LYS A 63 -6.94 -8.98 8.02
N GLN A 64 -7.30 -9.17 6.76
CA GLN A 64 -8.28 -8.34 6.07
C GLN A 64 -9.67 -8.87 6.38
N SER A 65 -10.65 -7.98 6.53
CA SER A 65 -12.05 -8.41 6.48
C SER A 65 -12.43 -8.73 5.04
N ASP A 66 -13.48 -9.51 4.81
CA ASP A 66 -13.97 -9.81 3.44
C ASP A 66 -14.27 -8.52 2.65
N ALA A 67 -14.66 -7.44 3.34
CA ALA A 67 -14.89 -6.13 2.74
C ALA A 67 -13.58 -5.44 2.31
N ASP A 68 -12.48 -5.70 3.00
CA ASP A 68 -11.16 -5.14 2.69
C ASP A 68 -10.49 -5.88 1.52
N GLU A 69 -10.73 -7.20 1.39
CA GLU A 69 -10.23 -8.03 0.29
C GLU A 69 -10.83 -7.61 -1.06
N ASN A 70 -12.00 -6.98 -1.07
CA ASN A 70 -12.66 -6.51 -2.30
C ASN A 70 -12.56 -4.99 -2.49
N MET A 71 -11.64 -4.32 -1.78
CA MET A 71 -11.37 -2.91 -2.04
C MET A 71 -10.72 -2.75 -3.42
N GLU A 72 -11.42 -1.99 -4.27
CA GLU A 72 -11.02 -1.67 -5.63
C GLU A 72 -10.53 -0.22 -5.73
N ILE A 73 -9.49 -0.02 -6.54
CA ILE A 73 -9.03 1.29 -6.97
C ILE A 73 -8.77 1.30 -8.47
N SER A 74 -9.39 2.24 -9.17
CA SER A 74 -9.19 2.46 -10.60
C SER A 74 -8.29 3.66 -10.82
N PHE A 75 -7.30 3.54 -11.70
CA PHE A 75 -6.46 4.66 -12.15
C PHE A 75 -6.73 4.93 -13.63
N THR A 76 -6.86 6.21 -13.98
CA THR A 76 -7.05 6.65 -15.37
C THR A 76 -5.78 7.25 -15.94
N SER A 77 -5.63 7.23 -17.27
CA SER A 77 -4.54 7.91 -17.97
C SER A 77 -4.56 9.44 -17.79
N GLY A 78 -5.71 10.00 -17.39
CA GLY A 78 -5.89 11.42 -17.08
C GLY A 78 -5.37 11.85 -15.71
N GLY A 79 -4.72 10.97 -14.95
CA GLY A 79 -4.15 11.30 -13.64
C GLY A 79 -5.17 11.35 -12.51
N THR A 80 -6.30 10.65 -12.65
CA THR A 80 -7.31 10.52 -11.59
C THR A 80 -7.40 9.09 -11.09
N TYR A 81 -7.78 8.93 -9.82
CA TYR A 81 -8.09 7.63 -9.24
C TYR A 81 -9.47 7.64 -8.59
N ALA A 82 -10.09 6.46 -8.49
CA ALA A 82 -11.38 6.25 -7.83
C ALA A 82 -11.38 4.91 -7.08
N GLY A 83 -11.87 4.92 -5.85
CA GLY A 83 -12.06 3.74 -4.99
C GLY A 83 -12.96 4.11 -3.83
N THR A 84 -12.61 3.76 -2.59
CA THR A 84 -13.27 4.28 -1.37
C THR A 84 -13.28 5.81 -1.31
N GLN A 85 -12.30 6.44 -1.96
CA GLN A 85 -12.22 7.88 -2.19
C GLN A 85 -11.75 8.14 -3.62
N SER A 86 -12.09 9.30 -4.19
CA SER A 86 -11.59 9.79 -5.48
C SER A 86 -10.49 10.83 -5.29
N GLY A 87 -9.73 11.08 -6.35
CA GLY A 87 -8.75 12.14 -6.34
C GLY A 87 -7.85 12.17 -7.56
N LYS A 88 -6.73 12.89 -7.44
CA LYS A 88 -5.68 12.97 -8.44
C LYS A 88 -4.46 12.18 -8.00
N TYR A 89 -3.75 11.58 -8.93
CA TYR A 89 -2.46 10.97 -8.67
C TYR A 89 -1.37 11.54 -9.58
N VAL A 90 -0.14 11.50 -9.09
CA VAL A 90 1.08 11.77 -9.85
C VAL A 90 2.02 10.59 -9.63
N PHE A 91 2.49 10.00 -10.73
CA PHE A 91 3.46 8.92 -10.70
C PHE A 91 4.83 9.44 -11.13
N ASP A 92 5.80 9.36 -10.22
CA ASP A 92 7.21 9.60 -10.53
C ASP A 92 7.88 8.26 -10.82
N GLN A 93 8.10 7.98 -12.11
CA GLN A 93 8.69 6.73 -12.55
C GLN A 93 10.18 6.62 -12.16
N ALA A 94 10.91 7.73 -12.11
CA ALA A 94 12.32 7.71 -11.74
C ALA A 94 12.49 7.48 -10.23
N GLY A 95 11.69 8.17 -9.42
CA GLY A 95 11.64 7.99 -7.97
C GLY A 95 10.90 6.72 -7.51
N LYS A 96 10.17 6.06 -8.42
CA LYS A 96 9.27 4.92 -8.11
C LYS A 96 8.30 5.27 -7.00
N THR A 97 7.64 6.43 -7.12
CA THR A 97 6.64 6.87 -6.14
C THR A 97 5.32 7.22 -6.82
N ILE A 98 4.24 7.01 -6.08
CA ILE A 98 2.91 7.53 -6.43
C ILE A 98 2.45 8.47 -5.32
N THR A 99 2.08 9.69 -5.71
CA THR A 99 1.48 10.67 -4.80
C THR A 99 0.01 10.80 -5.13
N MET A 100 -0.84 10.57 -4.14
CA MET A 100 -2.29 10.59 -4.25
C MET A 100 -2.87 11.74 -3.43
N THR A 101 -3.63 12.61 -4.08
CA THR A 101 -4.30 13.75 -3.46
C THR A 101 -5.80 13.55 -3.54
N PRO A 102 -6.48 13.33 -2.41
CA PRO A 102 -7.93 13.18 -2.38
C PRO A 102 -8.63 14.43 -2.92
N GLU A 103 -9.79 14.23 -3.54
CA GLU A 103 -10.60 15.35 -4.01
C GLU A 103 -10.98 16.29 -2.85
N GLY A 104 -10.84 17.60 -3.07
CA GLY A 104 -11.07 18.62 -2.04
C GLY A 104 -10.01 18.69 -0.92
N SER A 105 -8.98 17.84 -0.94
CA SER A 105 -7.88 17.86 0.03
C SER A 105 -6.72 18.72 -0.44
N THR A 106 -6.07 19.42 0.49
CA THR A 106 -4.76 20.07 0.29
C THR A 106 -3.59 19.16 0.69
N SER A 107 -3.89 18.03 1.34
CA SER A 107 -2.91 17.04 1.77
C SER A 107 -2.83 15.89 0.78
N SER A 108 -1.62 15.38 0.57
CA SER A 108 -1.34 14.24 -0.30
C SER A 108 -0.73 13.09 0.51
N ASN A 109 -0.90 11.87 0.01
CA ASN A 109 -0.24 10.67 0.54
C ASN A 109 0.72 10.15 -0.52
N THR A 110 1.98 9.93 -0.15
CA THR A 110 3.00 9.37 -1.05
C THR A 110 3.32 7.96 -0.65
N PHE A 111 3.32 7.06 -1.63
CA PHE A 111 3.68 5.66 -1.48
C PHE A 111 4.85 5.33 -2.40
N ASN A 112 5.75 4.48 -1.91
CA ASN A 112 6.76 3.88 -2.77
C ASN A 112 6.13 2.75 -3.58
N VAL A 113 6.56 2.59 -4.82
CA VAL A 113 6.08 1.56 -5.73
C VAL A 113 7.16 0.50 -5.79
N GLU A 114 6.93 -0.64 -5.13
CA GLU A 114 7.87 -1.77 -5.14
C GLU A 114 7.69 -2.63 -6.40
N THR A 115 6.44 -2.84 -6.82
CA THR A 115 6.11 -3.61 -8.02
C THR A 115 5.05 -2.88 -8.83
N LEU A 116 5.25 -2.79 -10.14
CA LEU A 116 4.25 -2.35 -11.12
C LEU A 116 4.49 -3.12 -12.43
N THR A 117 3.62 -4.08 -12.70
CA THR A 117 3.52 -4.88 -13.94
C THR A 117 2.10 -4.76 -14.49
N ASP A 118 1.77 -5.46 -15.58
CA ASP A 118 0.41 -5.48 -16.10
C ASP A 118 -0.64 -6.03 -15.11
N ASP A 119 -0.23 -6.98 -14.26
CA ASP A 119 -1.09 -7.75 -13.36
C ASP A 119 -0.87 -7.46 -11.86
N LYS A 120 0.26 -6.86 -11.46
CA LYS A 120 0.62 -6.65 -10.04
C LYS A 120 1.02 -5.22 -9.76
N LEU A 121 0.50 -4.70 -8.66
CA LEU A 121 0.90 -3.42 -8.07
C LEU A 121 1.24 -3.65 -6.60
N THR A 122 2.39 -3.18 -6.14
CA THR A 122 2.75 -3.20 -4.71
C THR A 122 3.12 -1.80 -4.27
N LEU A 123 2.31 -1.25 -3.37
CA LEU A 123 2.53 0.04 -2.73
C LEU A 123 3.11 -0.18 -1.34
N VAL A 124 4.08 0.64 -0.97
CA VAL A 124 4.73 0.61 0.33
C VAL A 124 4.54 1.96 1.01
N GLY A 125 3.91 1.94 2.18
CA GLY A 125 3.74 3.13 3.02
C GLY A 125 5.05 3.54 3.69
N THR A 126 5.09 4.75 4.24
CA THR A 126 6.25 5.28 4.98
C THR A 126 6.62 4.47 6.22
N SER A 127 5.67 3.72 6.77
CA SER A 127 5.89 2.78 7.88
C SER A 127 6.57 1.48 7.45
N GLY A 128 6.66 1.18 6.15
CA GLY A 128 7.11 -0.12 5.61
C GLY A 128 5.99 -1.14 5.39
N ALA A 129 4.75 -0.84 5.81
CA ALA A 129 3.59 -1.65 5.50
C ALA A 129 3.36 -1.72 3.97
N LYS A 130 2.91 -2.88 3.48
CA LYS A 130 2.75 -3.14 2.05
C LYS A 130 1.30 -3.44 1.70
N LEU A 131 0.81 -2.80 0.64
CA LEU A 131 -0.45 -3.11 -0.01
C LEU A 131 -0.15 -3.73 -1.38
N MET A 132 -0.52 -5.00 -1.55
CA MET A 132 -0.37 -5.75 -2.79
C MET A 132 -1.73 -5.83 -3.46
N LEU A 133 -1.80 -5.38 -4.70
CA LEU A 133 -2.98 -5.39 -5.53
C LEU A 133 -2.72 -6.18 -6.81
N LYS A 134 -3.80 -6.75 -7.34
CA LYS A 134 -3.83 -7.42 -8.65
C LYS A 134 -4.78 -6.71 -9.59
N SER A 135 -4.48 -6.72 -10.89
CA SER A 135 -5.42 -6.17 -11.87
C SER A 135 -6.72 -6.99 -11.85
N LYS A 136 -7.85 -6.30 -11.97
CA LYS A 136 -9.17 -6.93 -12.12
C LYS A 136 -9.47 -7.24 -13.58
#